data_AF-A0A537YH60-F1
#
_entry.id   AF-A0A537YH60-F1
#
_cell.length_a   1.000
_cell.length_b   1.000
_cell.length_c   1.000
_cell.angle_alpha   90.00
_cell.angle_beta   90.00
_cell.angle_gamma   90.00
#
_symmetry.space_group_name_H-M   'P 1'
#
loop_
_entity.id
_entity.type
_entity.pdbx_description
1 polymer ?
#
loop_
_entity_poly.entity_id
_entity_poly.type
_entity_poly.pdbx_seq_one_letter_code
_entity_poly.pdbx_strand_id
1 'polypeptide(L)' 'MVARPAATGSAADFLPERLSLAALREAAAGCRGCHLWQVGTQTVFGEGAGDLEVMFVGEQPGDYEDREGKPFVGPAGRL' A
#
# COMPACT_ATOMS: atom_id res chain seq x y z
N MET A 1 8.05 26.56 5.81
CA MET A 1 7.06 25.67 6.46
C MET A 1 5.75 25.85 5.72
N VAL A 2 5.43 24.97 4.77
CA VAL A 2 4.13 25.00 4.10
C VAL A 2 3.14 24.28 5.03
N ALA A 3 2.04 24.93 5.37
CA ALA A 3 1.00 24.33 6.21
C ALA A 3 0.45 23.07 5.54
N ARG A 4 0.34 21.96 6.29
CA ARG A 4 -0.35 20.75 5.80
C ARG A 4 -1.84 21.10 5.62
N PRO A 5 -2.46 20.74 4.48
CA PRO A 5 -3.89 20.91 4.29
C PRO A 5 -4.67 20.11 5.35
N ALA A 6 -5.92 20.51 5.61
CA ALA A 6 -6.83 19.79 6.48
C ALA A 6 -6.99 18.33 6.02
N ALA A 7 -7.18 17.41 6.97
CA ALA A 7 -7.32 15.98 6.67
C ALA A 7 -8.44 15.74 5.64
N THR A 8 -8.08 15.09 4.55
CA THR A 8 -8.96 14.79 3.42
C THR A 8 -9.81 13.54 3.64
N GLY A 9 -9.49 12.74 4.66
CA GLY A 9 -10.14 11.45 4.89
C GLY A 9 -9.75 10.42 3.82
N SER A 10 -8.52 10.52 3.31
CA SER A 10 -7.99 9.66 2.26
C SER A 10 -6.55 9.23 2.56
N ALA A 11 -5.99 8.34 1.74
CA ALA A 11 -4.59 7.94 1.85
C ALA A 11 -3.61 9.12 1.66
N ALA A 12 -4.02 10.22 1.02
CA ALA A 12 -3.18 11.41 0.83
C ALA A 12 -2.68 12.01 2.15
N ASP A 13 -3.47 11.89 3.22
CA ASP A 13 -3.14 12.41 4.55
C ASP A 13 -1.94 11.69 5.21
N PHE A 14 -1.61 10.50 4.69
CA PHE A 14 -0.56 9.61 5.18
C PHE A 14 0.70 9.65 4.32
N LEU A 15 0.69 10.35 3.17
CA LEU A 15 1.86 10.40 2.30
C LEU A 15 3.06 11.07 3.01
N PRO A 16 4.26 10.49 2.91
CA PRO A 16 5.46 11.09 3.46
C PRO A 16 5.90 12.29 2.63
N GLU A 17 6.66 13.21 3.22
CA GLU A 17 7.22 14.37 2.49
C GLU A 17 8.14 13.94 1.34
N ARG A 18 8.83 12.80 1.48
CA ARG A 18 9.69 12.21 0.45
C ARG A 18 9.08 10.93 -0.11
N LEU A 19 8.76 10.94 -1.40
CA LEU A 19 8.13 9.83 -2.12
C LEU A 19 9.17 8.79 -2.60
N SER A 20 9.81 8.10 -1.67
CA SER A 20 10.62 6.91 -1.97
C SER A 20 9.83 5.64 -1.70
N LEU A 21 10.09 4.53 -2.41
CA LEU A 21 9.39 3.26 -2.18
C LEU A 21 9.47 2.79 -0.73
N ALA A 22 10.62 2.96 -0.08
CA ALA A 22 10.79 2.65 1.34
C ALA A 22 9.89 3.53 2.23
N ALA A 23 9.92 4.85 2.04
CA ALA A 23 9.08 5.77 2.83
C ALA A 23 7.58 5.55 2.59
N LEU A 24 7.19 5.23 1.36
CA LEU A 24 5.80 4.93 0.99
C LEU A 24 5.32 3.62 1.62
N ARG A 25 6.18 2.60 1.68
CA ARG A 25 5.87 1.33 2.36
C ARG A 25 5.57 1.56 3.84
N GLU A 26 6.43 2.31 4.52
CA GLU A 26 6.24 2.64 5.95
C GLU A 26 4.96 3.47 6.17
N ALA A 27 4.72 4.47 5.33
CA ALA A 27 3.51 5.27 5.39
C ALA A 27 2.23 4.45 5.17
N ALA A 28 2.24 3.54 4.18
CA ALA A 28 1.11 2.69 3.85
C ALA A 28 0.77 1.73 5.01
N ALA A 29 1.78 1.18 5.68
CA ALA A 29 1.58 0.29 6.84
C ALA A 29 0.79 0.94 7.99
N GLY A 30 0.86 2.27 8.13
CA GLY A 30 0.10 3.05 9.11
C GLY A 30 -1.16 3.73 8.57
N CYS A 31 -1.53 3.48 7.31
CA CYS A 31 -2.59 4.22 6.63
C CYS A 31 -3.97 3.93 7.25
N ARG A 32 -4.70 4.99 7.60
CA ARG A 32 -6.10 4.92 8.07
C ARG A 32 -7.04 5.79 7.22
N GLY A 33 -6.68 5.99 5.95
CA GLY A 33 -7.41 6.85 5.01
C GLY A 33 -8.74 6.27 4.52
N CYS A 34 -9.14 5.07 4.92
CA CYS A 34 -10.44 4.49 4.63
C CYS A 34 -10.86 3.53 5.76
N HIS A 35 -11.90 2.72 5.60
CA HIS A 35 -12.33 1.77 6.63
C HIS A 35 -11.61 0.41 6.55
N LEU A 36 -10.91 0.10 5.45
CA LEU A 36 -10.33 -1.23 5.21
C LEU A 36 -9.23 -1.62 6.20
N TRP A 37 -8.51 -0.65 6.78
CA TRP A 37 -7.50 -0.93 7.81
C TRP A 37 -8.09 -1.60 9.06
N GLN A 38 -9.41 -1.53 9.26
CA GLN A 38 -10.07 -2.13 10.41
C GLN A 38 -10.30 -3.63 10.25
N VAL A 39 -10.31 -4.13 9.01
CA VAL A 39 -10.69 -5.52 8.69
C VAL A 39 -9.56 -6.34 8.09
N GLY A 40 -8.60 -5.71 7.42
CA GLY A 40 -7.39 -6.39 6.95
C GLY A 40 -6.43 -6.71 8.09
N THR A 41 -5.66 -7.79 7.96
CA THR A 41 -4.62 -8.16 8.93
C THR A 41 -3.46 -7.16 8.89
N GLN A 42 -3.07 -6.77 7.68
CA GLN A 42 -1.95 -5.86 7.45
C GLN A 42 -2.03 -5.21 6.08
N THR A 43 -1.22 -4.18 5.85
CA THR A 43 -1.06 -3.62 4.50
C THR A 43 -0.24 -4.57 3.65
N VAL A 44 -0.73 -4.88 2.44
CA VAL A 44 0.08 -5.52 1.39
C VAL A 44 0.53 -4.44 0.43
N PHE A 45 1.78 -4.03 0.56
CA PHE A 45 2.40 -3.06 -0.35
C PHE A 45 2.96 -3.77 -1.60
N GLY A 46 3.21 -3.02 -2.67
CA GLY A 46 3.85 -3.58 -3.86
C GLY A 46 5.27 -4.11 -3.60
N GLU A 47 5.71 -5.07 -4.39
CA GLU A 47 7.07 -5.62 -4.37
C GLU A 47 7.71 -5.52 -5.76
N GLY A 48 9.03 -5.37 -5.80
CA GLY A 48 9.80 -5.18 -7.04
C GLY A 48 10.89 -4.11 -6.89
N ALA A 49 11.76 -4.03 -7.88
CA ALA A 49 12.77 -2.98 -7.96
C ALA A 49 12.15 -1.68 -8.52
N GLY A 50 12.67 -0.53 -8.09
CA GLY A 50 12.13 0.78 -8.47
C GLY A 50 12.49 1.23 -9.89
N ASP A 51 13.35 0.49 -10.57
CA ASP A 51 13.86 0.75 -11.91
C ASP A 51 13.32 -0.23 -12.98
N LEU A 52 12.29 -1.01 -12.63
CA LEU A 52 11.62 -1.89 -13.59
C LEU A 52 10.82 -1.10 -14.62
N GLU A 53 10.85 -1.54 -15.88
CA GLU A 53 10.12 -0.90 -16.98
C GLU A 53 8.62 -1.20 -16.96
N VAL A 54 8.20 -2.24 -16.25
CA VAL A 54 6.81 -2.72 -16.20
C VAL A 54 6.37 -2.89 -14.75
N MET A 55 5.16 -2.40 -14.46
CA MET A 55 4.47 -2.56 -13.18
C MET A 55 3.13 -3.24 -13.41
N PHE A 56 2.81 -4.26 -12.60
CA PHE A 56 1.50 -4.89 -12.56
C PHE A 56 0.69 -4.32 -11.40
N VAL A 57 -0.56 -3.94 -11.66
CA VAL A 57 -1.48 -3.39 -10.66
C VAL A 57 -2.75 -4.23 -10.67
N GLY A 58 -3.02 -4.90 -9.54
CA GLY A 58 -4.26 -5.65 -9.32
C GLY A 58 -5.35 -4.81 -8.67
N GLU A 59 -6.42 -5.45 -8.20
CA GLU A 59 -7.54 -4.78 -7.51
C GLU A 59 -7.21 -4.51 -6.02
N GLN A 60 -7.08 -5.58 -5.23
CA GLN A 60 -6.84 -5.53 -3.79
C GLN A 60 -6.20 -6.85 -3.32
N PRO A 61 -5.62 -6.90 -2.12
CA PRO A 61 -5.14 -8.15 -1.53
C PRO A 61 -6.30 -9.12 -1.25
N GLY A 62 -6.10 -10.40 -1.60
CA GLY A 62 -6.98 -11.49 -1.18
C GLY A 62 -6.55 -12.08 0.17
N ASP A 63 -7.17 -13.20 0.56
CA ASP A 63 -6.93 -13.87 1.85
C ASP A 63 -5.48 -14.36 2.01
N TYR A 64 -4.87 -14.87 0.94
CA TYR A 64 -3.46 -15.30 0.97
C TYR A 64 -2.53 -14.11 1.07
N GLU A 65 -2.76 -13.07 0.27
CA GLU A 65 -1.96 -11.85 0.26
C GLU A 65 -2.02 -11.13 1.62
N ASP A 66 -3.21 -10.96 2.20
CA ASP A 66 -3.42 -10.32 3.50
C ASP A 66 -2.68 -11.05 4.63
N ARG A 67 -2.70 -12.39 4.63
CA ARG A 67 -1.98 -13.20 5.63
C ARG A 67 -0.47 -13.19 5.44
N GLU A 68 0.01 -13.26 4.20
CA GLU A 68 1.44 -13.32 3.90
C GLU A 68 2.12 -11.96 3.83
N GLY A 69 1.35 -10.87 3.69
CA GLY A 69 1.88 -9.52 3.53
C GLY A 69 2.49 -9.25 2.14
N LYS A 70 2.18 -10.09 1.15
CA LYS A 70 2.81 -10.09 -0.18
C LYS A 70 1.77 -10.09 -1.32
N PRO A 71 2.00 -9.36 -2.42
CA PRO A 71 1.07 -9.32 -3.53
C PRO A 71 1.16 -10.60 -4.39
N PHE A 72 0.04 -11.03 -4.97
CA PHE A 72 -0.07 -12.12 -5.95
C PHE A 72 0.50 -13.49 -5.50
N VAL A 73 0.32 -13.87 -4.23
CA VAL A 73 0.79 -15.19 -3.71
C VAL A 73 -0.26 -16.30 -3.77
N GLY A 74 -1.54 -15.92 -3.88
CA GLY A 74 -2.68 -16.82 -4.00
C GLY A 74 -2.83 -17.47 -5.39
N PRO A 75 -3.91 -18.24 -5.61
CA PRO A 75 -4.11 -18.99 -6.86
C PRO A 75 -4.06 -18.12 -8.13
N ALA A 76 -4.61 -16.91 -8.07
CA ALA A 76 -4.64 -15.99 -9.21
C ALA A 76 -3.23 -15.49 -9.63
N GLY A 77 -2.26 -15.47 -8.71
CA GLY A 77 -0.89 -15.06 -9.01
C GLY A 77 0.01 -16.18 -9.52
N ARG A 78 -0.45 -17.44 -9.47
CA ARG A 78 0.30 -18.64 -9.90
C ARG A 78 -0.14 -19.18 -11.26
N LEU A 79 -1.07 -18.48 -11.92
CA LEU A 79 -1.60 -18.83 -13.23
C LEU A 79 -0.50 -18.88 -14.30
#